data_AF-A0A699VK59-F1
#
_entry.id   AF-A0A699VK59-F1
#
_cell.length_a   1.000
_cell.length_b   1.000
_cell.length_c   1.000
_cell.angle_alpha   90.00
_cell.angle_beta   90.00
_cell.angle_gamma   90.00
#
_symmetry.space_group_name_H-M   'P 1'
#
loop_
_entity.id
_entity.type
_entity.pdbx_description
1 polymer ?
#
loop_
_entity_poly.entity_id
_entity_poly.type
_entity_poly.pdbx_seq_one_letter_code
_entity_poly.pdbx_strand_id
1 'polypeptide(L)' 'MSTQQYIYAAGSESRPPMLNKENYVPWSSRLLRYAKSRPNEKLIQYSILNGPYVRRMIPEPGDAERDVNVNE' A
#
# COMPACT_ATOMS: atom_id res chain seq x y z
N MET A 1 -6.37 34.68 -7.43
CA MET A 1 -5.25 34.06 -6.70
C MET A 1 -5.76 32.74 -6.13
N SER A 2 -5.57 31.63 -6.85
CA SER A 2 -6.00 30.30 -6.40
C SER A 2 -4.88 29.68 -5.58
N THR A 3 -5.09 29.56 -4.27
CA THR A 3 -4.09 29.08 -3.31
C THR A 3 -3.88 27.58 -3.53
N GLN A 4 -2.63 27.14 -3.74
CA GLN A 4 -2.22 25.72 -3.93
C GLN A 4 -2.79 24.74 -2.88
N GLN A 5 -3.20 25.26 -1.72
CA GLN A 5 -3.88 24.53 -0.65
C GLN A 5 -5.22 23.91 -1.08
N TYR A 6 -5.99 24.58 -1.94
CA TYR A 6 -7.31 24.08 -2.40
C TYR A 6 -7.17 22.93 -3.41
N ILE A 7 -6.07 22.93 -4.18
CA ILE A 7 -5.77 21.89 -5.16
C ILE A 7 -5.30 20.60 -4.45
N TYR A 8 -4.58 20.73 -3.32
CA TYR A 8 -4.11 19.58 -2.54
C TYR A 8 -5.25 18.86 -1.79
N ALA A 9 -6.21 19.62 -1.24
CA ALA A 9 -7.35 19.05 -0.50
C ALA A 9 -8.40 18.37 -1.40
N ALA A 10 -8.54 18.79 -2.66
CA ALA A 10 -9.55 18.28 -3.58
C ALA A 10 -9.22 16.92 -4.23
N GLY A 11 -8.03 16.34 -3.95
CA GLY A 11 -7.52 15.20 -4.70
C GLY A 11 -8.09 13.83 -4.30
N SER A 12 -8.32 13.58 -3.00
CA SER A 12 -8.75 12.25 -2.51
C SER A 12 -10.24 12.17 -2.22
N GLU A 13 -10.85 13.23 -1.68
CA GLU A 13 -12.27 13.24 -1.32
C GLU A 13 -13.22 13.43 -2.51
N SER A 14 -12.75 14.07 -3.60
CA SER A 14 -13.58 14.27 -4.80
C SER A 14 -13.60 13.06 -5.74
N ARG A 15 -12.76 12.04 -5.48
CA ARG A 15 -12.71 10.84 -6.30
C ARG A 15 -13.76 9.86 -5.78
N PRO A 16 -14.62 9.30 -6.65
CA PRO A 16 -15.50 8.23 -6.21
C PRO A 16 -14.65 7.12 -5.59
N PRO A 17 -15.02 6.57 -4.43
CA PRO A 17 -14.24 5.55 -3.74
C PRO A 17 -14.04 4.38 -4.70
N MET A 18 -12.80 4.27 -5.20
CA MET A 18 -12.47 3.43 -6.36
C MET A 18 -12.64 1.93 -6.05
N LEU A 19 -12.77 1.59 -4.77
CA LEU A 19 -12.89 0.25 -4.24
C LEU A 19 -13.90 0.28 -3.08
N ASN A 20 -15.12 -0.23 -3.30
CA ASN A 20 -16.01 -0.59 -2.20
C ASN A 20 -15.31 -1.70 -1.38
N LYS A 21 -15.21 -1.55 -0.05
CA LYS A 21 -14.61 -2.51 0.88
C LYS A 21 -15.26 -3.90 0.77
N GLU A 22 -16.54 -3.95 0.45
CA GLU A 22 -17.31 -5.18 0.21
C GLU A 22 -16.78 -5.97 -1.01
N ASN A 23 -16.15 -5.28 -1.97
CA ASN A 23 -15.51 -5.93 -3.12
C ASN A 23 -14.13 -6.53 -2.78
N TYR A 24 -13.53 -6.20 -1.62
CA TYR A 24 -12.20 -6.71 -1.27
C TYR A 24 -12.16 -8.24 -1.11
N VAL A 25 -13.18 -8.81 -0.47
CA VAL A 25 -13.30 -10.27 -0.25
C VAL A 25 -13.52 -11.05 -1.58
N PRO A 26 -14.38 -10.58 -2.49
CA PRO A 26 -14.44 -11.12 -3.86
C PRO A 26 -13.11 -11.00 -4.63
N TRP A 27 -12.37 -9.90 -4.47
CA TRP A 27 -11.13 -9.66 -5.20
C TRP A 27 -9.99 -10.55 -4.72
N SER A 28 -9.85 -10.81 -3.42
CA SER A 28 -8.86 -11.76 -2.90
C SER A 28 -9.09 -13.18 -3.44
N SER A 29 -10.34 -13.61 -3.54
CA SER A 29 -10.72 -14.90 -4.11
C SER A 29 -10.41 -14.99 -5.60
N ARG A 30 -10.66 -13.91 -6.37
CA ARG A 30 -10.29 -13.84 -7.79
C ARG A 30 -8.78 -13.86 -7.98
N LEU A 31 -8.03 -13.15 -7.15
CA LEU A 31 -6.57 -13.12 -7.19
C LEU A 31 -5.98 -14.50 -6.88
N LEU A 32 -6.53 -15.21 -5.89
CA LEU A 32 -6.12 -16.58 -5.57
C LEU A 32 -6.42 -17.54 -6.74
N ARG A 33 -7.59 -17.40 -7.39
CA ARG A 33 -7.93 -18.20 -8.58
C ARG A 33 -7.02 -17.91 -9.77
N TYR A 34 -6.64 -16.65 -9.97
CA TYR A 34 -5.66 -16.24 -10.97
C TYR A 34 -4.28 -16.84 -10.67
N ALA A 35 -3.83 -16.83 -9.41
CA ALA A 35 -2.53 -17.37 -9.02
C ALA A 35 -2.38 -18.84 -9.41
N LYS A 36 -3.44 -19.65 -9.24
CA LYS A 36 -3.47 -21.09 -9.54
C LYS A 36 -3.18 -21.45 -11.00
N SER A 37 -3.34 -20.52 -11.94
CA SER A 37 -3.09 -20.76 -13.36
C SER A 37 -1.75 -20.19 -13.86
N ARG A 38 -0.93 -19.64 -12.97
CA ARG A 38 0.34 -18.99 -13.33
C ARG A 38 1.54 -19.87 -12.99
N PRO A 39 2.62 -19.82 -13.80
CA PRO A 39 3.85 -20.56 -13.52
C PRO A 39 4.52 -20.15 -12.19
N ASN A 40 4.22 -18.94 -11.71
CA ASN A 40 4.72 -18.39 -10.44
C ASN A 40 3.73 -18.51 -9.28
N GLU A 41 2.78 -19.45 -9.35
CA GLU A 41 1.71 -19.65 -8.35
C GLU A 41 2.23 -19.56 -6.90
N LYS A 42 3.30 -20.30 -6.59
CA LYS A 42 3.87 -20.34 -5.23
C LYS A 42 4.30 -18.97 -4.71
N LEU A 43 4.96 -18.18 -5.55
CA LEU A 43 5.41 -16.83 -5.17
C LEU A 43 4.23 -15.88 -4.97
N ILE A 44 3.21 -15.98 -5.82
CA ILE A 44 2.00 -15.15 -5.72
C ILE A 44 1.21 -15.51 -4.46
N GLN A 45 0.98 -16.80 -4.18
CA GLN A 45 0.31 -17.22 -2.95
C GLN A 45 1.09 -16.82 -1.69
N TYR A 46 2.41 -16.96 -1.70
CA TYR A 46 3.28 -16.53 -0.60
C TYR A 46 3.12 -15.02 -0.33
N SER A 47 3.05 -14.17 -1.36
CA SER A 47 2.84 -12.72 -1.19
C SER A 47 1.44 -12.34 -0.67
N ILE A 48 0.43 -13.17 -0.94
CA ILE A 48 -0.94 -12.94 -0.43
C ILE A 48 -1.02 -13.33 1.05
N LEU A 49 -0.42 -14.47 1.43
CA LEU A 49 -0.46 -15.00 2.81
C LEU A 49 0.43 -14.22 3.77
N ASN A 50 1.63 -13.84 3.34
CA ASN A 50 2.58 -13.10 4.19
C ASN A 50 2.32 -11.58 4.17
N GLY A 51 1.32 -11.13 3.41
CA GLY A 51 1.00 -9.73 3.24
C GLY A 51 1.88 -9.02 2.21
N PRO A 52 1.49 -7.80 1.80
CA PRO A 52 2.24 -7.03 0.82
C PRO A 52 3.68 -6.80 1.30
N TYR A 53 4.60 -6.71 0.36
CA TYR A 53 5.99 -6.36 0.65
C TYR A 53 6.03 -5.07 1.47
N VAL A 54 6.55 -5.17 2.70
CA VAL A 54 6.77 -4.01 3.56
C VAL A 54 7.98 -3.26 3.03
N ARG A 55 7.72 -2.26 2.17
CA ARG A 55 8.77 -1.35 1.71
C ARG A 55 9.27 -0.58 2.93
N ARG A 56 10.49 -0.88 3.39
CA ARG A 56 11.18 -0.05 4.38
C ARG A 56 11.25 1.36 3.80
N MET A 57 10.67 2.34 4.51
CA MET A 57 10.91 3.74 4.21
C MET A 57 12.42 3.93 4.32
N ILE A 58 13.05 4.28 3.21
CA ILE A 58 14.40 4.82 3.25
C ILE A 58 14.21 6.19 3.90
N PRO A 59 14.74 6.43 5.11
CA PRO A 59 14.68 7.76 5.70
C PRO A 59 15.36 8.72 4.72
N GLU A 60 14.82 9.92 4.55
CA GLU A 60 15.52 10.97 3.81
C GLU A 60 16.92 11.09 4.42
N PRO A 61 17.98 11.33 3.62
CA PRO A 61 19.35 11.42 4.11
C PRO A 61 19.60 12.59 5.10
N GLY A 62 18.56 13.29 5.56
CA GLY A 62 18.59 14.27 6.65
C GLY A 62 17.77 13.91 7.90
N ASP A 63 17.03 12.80 7.92
CA ASP A 63 16.19 12.39 9.06
C ASP A 63 16.86 11.39 10.00
N ALA A 64 18.04 10.88 9.64
CA ALA A 64 18.79 9.88 10.42
C ALA A 64 19.47 10.43 11.70
N GLU A 65 19.35 11.73 11.97
CA GLU A 65 20.02 12.44 13.08
C GLU A 65 19.11 12.64 14.31
N ARG A 66 17.93 11.99 14.39
CA ARG A 66 17.11 12.06 15.61
C ARG A 66 16.78 10.67 16.16
N ASP A 67 17.54 10.38 17.21
CA ASP A 67 17.30 9.42 18.28
C ASP A 67 17.69 7.96 18.00
N VAL A 68 18.99 7.78 17.74
CA VAL A 68 19.73 6.68 18.40
C VAL A 68 20.10 7.13 19.81
N ASN A 69 19.11 7.33 20.68
CA ASN A 69 19.36 7.32 22.13
C ASN A 69 18.97 5.95 22.67
N VAL A 70 19.97 5.08 22.66
CA VAL A 70 20.08 3.94 23.56
C VAL A 70 20.05 4.48 24.98
N ASN A 71 19.05 4.10 25.78
CA ASN A 71 19.21 4.00 27.23
C ASN A 71 18.29 2.89 27.74
N GLU A 72 18.96 1.91 28.37
CA GLU A 72 18.55 0.83 29.29
C GLU A 72 17.07 0.68 29.68
#